data_AF-A0A1B0DNX6-F1
#
_entry.id   AF-A0A1B0DNX6-F1
#
_cell.length_a   1.000
_cell.length_b   1.000
_cell.length_c   1.000
_cell.angle_alpha   90.00
_cell.angle_beta   90.00
_cell.angle_gamma   90.00
#
_symmetry.space_group_name_H-M   'P 1'
#
loop_
_entity.id
_entity.type
_entity.pdbx_description
1 polymer ?
#
loop_
_entity_poly.entity_id
_entity_poly.type
_entity_poly.pdbx_seq_one_letter_code
_entity_poly.pdbx_strand_id
1 'polypeptide(L)'
;MILSRTKSDSASSARLSAGNGAVKKRSLPQFDDFLLKRDYTGAKTLLEFTKPKDSPVDWNRELWGAFCAFHLGDYRKALEQYEVIRKGSKGAVPANEVDINIAVCMFYLGMYEESLKLVESIPNTPLKIRILFHLANKVGDEDRLMELHGSLRDVTEDQLSLAGMHYLRAHYQEAIDIYKRILLDNK
;
A
#
# COMPACT_ATOMS: atom_id res chain seq x y z
N MET A 1 26.12 -48.71 -14.25
CA MET A 1 27.12 -49.49 -13.49
C MET A 1 27.62 -48.61 -12.36
N ILE A 2 27.36 -49.03 -11.12
CA ILE A 2 27.67 -48.33 -9.87
C ILE A 2 29.18 -48.39 -9.64
N LEU A 3 29.81 -47.28 -9.28
CA LEU A 3 31.14 -47.30 -8.66
C LEU A 3 31.11 -46.45 -7.38
N SER A 4 31.15 -47.17 -6.27
CA SER A 4 31.24 -46.67 -4.90
C SER A 4 32.64 -46.92 -4.34
N ARG A 5 33.00 -46.09 -3.33
CA ARG A 5 34.10 -46.21 -2.34
C ARG A 5 35.45 -45.65 -2.86
N THR A 6 36.23 -44.88 -2.10
CA THR A 6 36.58 -44.97 -0.66
C THR A 6 36.99 -43.62 -0.05
N LYS A 7 36.84 -43.54 1.28
CA LYS A 7 37.20 -42.46 2.23
C LYS A 7 38.68 -42.01 2.17
N SER A 8 38.92 -40.76 2.59
CA SER A 8 40.08 -40.40 3.43
C SER A 8 39.58 -39.70 4.70
N ASP A 9 40.12 -40.12 5.84
CA ASP A 9 39.77 -39.68 7.18
C ASP A 9 40.70 -38.54 7.64
N SER A 10 40.10 -37.57 8.34
CA SER A 10 40.61 -36.90 9.54
C SER A 10 41.77 -35.89 9.44
N ALA A 11 41.41 -34.61 9.60
CA ALA A 11 42.17 -33.68 10.44
C ALA A 11 41.19 -33.02 11.44
N SER A 12 41.24 -33.53 12.67
CA SER A 12 40.54 -32.98 13.83
C SER A 12 41.13 -31.64 14.26
N SER A 13 40.25 -30.73 14.68
CA SER A 13 40.34 -29.92 15.91
C SER A 13 40.13 -28.41 15.66
N ALA A 14 38.89 -27.96 15.90
CA ALA A 14 38.60 -26.63 16.41
C ALA A 14 37.22 -26.65 17.07
N ARG A 15 37.16 -27.11 18.33
CA ARG A 15 36.03 -26.82 19.22
C ARG A 15 36.14 -25.34 19.61
N LEU A 16 35.44 -24.46 18.89
CA LEU A 16 35.20 -23.11 19.38
C LEU A 16 34.06 -23.15 20.39
N SER A 17 34.39 -22.61 21.56
CA SER A 17 33.59 -22.45 22.76
C SER A 17 32.17 -21.97 22.46
N ALA A 18 31.18 -22.73 22.95
CA ALA A 18 29.79 -22.31 23.04
C ALA A 18 29.70 -21.12 24.01
N GLY A 19 29.63 -19.92 23.46
CA GLY A 19 29.14 -18.75 24.21
C GLY A 19 27.67 -18.96 24.53
N ASN A 20 27.33 -18.85 25.81
CA ASN A 20 25.97 -18.85 26.36
C ASN A 20 25.20 -17.58 25.92
N GLY A 21 24.97 -17.44 24.61
CA GLY A 21 24.01 -16.49 24.07
C GLY A 21 22.64 -17.13 24.16
N ALA A 22 21.80 -16.66 25.08
CA ALA A 22 20.38 -16.98 25.08
C ALA A 22 19.83 -16.68 23.67
N VAL A 23 19.55 -17.74 22.89
CA VAL A 23 18.90 -17.62 21.60
C VAL A 23 17.53 -17.01 21.90
N LYS A 24 17.38 -15.69 21.68
CA LYS A 24 16.06 -15.05 21.67
C LYS A 24 15.21 -15.89 20.71
N LYS A 25 14.24 -16.64 21.24
CA LYS A 25 13.20 -17.28 20.43
C LYS A 25 12.59 -16.15 19.61
N ARG A 26 12.93 -16.06 18.33
CA ARG A 26 12.30 -15.10 17.42
C ARG A 26 10.84 -15.51 17.36
N SER A 27 9.96 -14.71 17.96
CA SER A 27 8.52 -14.87 17.80
C SER A 27 8.19 -14.72 16.33
N LEU A 28 7.21 -15.49 15.85
CA LEU A 28 6.70 -15.34 14.49
C LEU A 28 6.21 -13.89 14.32
N PRO A 29 6.65 -13.18 13.27
CA PRO A 29 6.18 -11.83 12.98
C PRO A 29 4.65 -11.79 12.90
N GLN A 30 4.06 -10.76 13.48
CA GLN A 30 2.63 -10.50 13.40
C GLN A 30 2.30 -9.70 12.14
N PHE A 31 1.02 -9.60 11.81
CA PHE A 31 0.55 -8.86 10.64
C PHE A 31 1.03 -7.39 10.66
N ASP A 32 0.91 -6.72 11.81
CA ASP A 32 1.30 -5.32 11.97
C ASP A 32 2.82 -5.11 11.79
N ASP A 33 3.65 -6.11 12.14
CA ASP A 33 5.10 -6.03 11.93
C ASP A 33 5.46 -5.90 10.44
N PHE A 34 4.68 -6.55 9.57
CA PHE A 34 4.86 -6.45 8.13
C PHE A 34 4.41 -5.08 7.63
N LEU A 35 3.28 -4.56 8.11
CA LEU A 35 2.78 -3.24 7.71
C LEU A 35 3.74 -2.11 8.12
N LEU A 36 4.26 -2.14 9.35
CA LEU A 36 5.23 -1.14 9.84
C LEU A 36 6.51 -1.13 9.00
N LYS A 37 6.93 -2.30 8.49
CA LYS A 37 8.07 -2.45 7.59
C LYS A 37 7.74 -2.21 6.11
N ARG A 38 6.47 -1.93 5.80
CA ARG A 38 5.94 -1.84 4.43
C ARG A 38 6.21 -3.10 3.59
N ASP A 39 6.31 -4.25 4.26
CA ASP A 39 6.46 -5.55 3.62
C ASP A 39 5.08 -6.12 3.27
N TYR A 40 4.47 -5.55 2.24
CA TYR A 40 3.14 -5.93 1.79
C TYR A 40 3.08 -7.34 1.19
N THR A 41 4.22 -7.88 0.72
CA THR A 41 4.33 -9.26 0.26
C THR A 41 4.19 -10.23 1.44
N GLY A 42 4.93 -9.98 2.52
CA GLY A 42 4.84 -10.76 3.76
C GLY A 42 3.46 -10.65 4.40
N ALA A 43 2.91 -9.43 4.48
CA ALA A 43 1.56 -9.19 4.98
C ALA A 43 0.50 -9.99 4.19
N LYS A 44 0.47 -9.86 2.87
CA LYS A 44 -0.46 -10.59 1.99
C LYS A 44 -0.32 -12.11 2.13
N THR A 45 0.92 -12.60 2.19
CA THR A 45 1.24 -14.01 2.38
C THR A 45 0.63 -14.51 3.70
N LEU A 46 0.85 -13.79 4.80
CA LEU A 46 0.24 -14.13 6.09
C LEU A 46 -1.30 -14.17 6.00
N LEU A 47 -1.91 -13.22 5.30
CA LEU A 47 -3.36 -13.17 5.06
C LEU A 47 -3.90 -14.26 4.11
N GLU A 48 -3.06 -14.90 3.31
CA GLU A 48 -3.49 -16.02 2.47
C GLU A 48 -3.38 -17.34 3.24
N PHE A 49 -2.28 -17.55 3.99
CA PHE A 49 -2.02 -18.81 4.68
C PHE A 49 -2.71 -18.98 6.04
N THR A 50 -3.06 -17.88 6.72
CA THR A 50 -3.78 -17.97 8.01
C THR A 50 -5.31 -17.95 7.85
N LYS A 51 -5.83 -18.06 6.61
CA LYS A 51 -7.26 -17.96 6.33
C LYS A 51 -7.91 -19.29 6.70
N PRO A 52 -8.83 -19.34 7.68
CA PRO A 52 -9.51 -20.59 8.01
C PRO A 52 -10.39 -21.02 6.83
N LYS A 53 -10.33 -22.30 6.46
CA LYS A 53 -11.04 -22.83 5.28
C LYS A 53 -12.57 -22.85 5.43
N ASP A 54 -13.06 -22.89 6.67
CA ASP A 54 -14.48 -23.06 6.98
C ASP A 54 -15.05 -21.94 7.87
N SER A 55 -14.47 -20.74 7.80
CA SER A 55 -14.97 -19.57 8.54
C SER A 55 -15.74 -18.61 7.63
N PRO A 56 -16.71 -17.85 8.19
CA PRO A 56 -17.32 -16.73 7.49
C PRO A 56 -16.27 -15.78 6.92
N VAL A 57 -16.62 -15.06 5.86
CA VAL A 57 -15.73 -14.06 5.25
C VAL A 57 -15.43 -12.97 6.28
N ASP A 58 -14.15 -12.80 6.57
CA ASP A 58 -13.65 -11.67 7.36
C ASP A 58 -13.38 -10.49 6.42
N TRP A 59 -14.30 -9.54 6.37
CA TRP A 59 -14.21 -8.38 5.48
C TRP A 59 -13.03 -7.45 5.81
N ASN A 60 -12.60 -7.39 7.07
CA ASN A 60 -11.41 -6.63 7.44
C ASN A 60 -10.15 -7.28 6.86
N ARG A 61 -10.07 -8.62 6.91
CA ARG A 61 -9.00 -9.38 6.25
C ARG A 61 -8.98 -9.15 4.74
N GLU A 62 -10.15 -9.17 4.09
CA GLU A 62 -10.24 -8.93 2.64
C GLU A 62 -9.83 -7.49 2.28
N LEU A 63 -10.20 -6.49 3.10
CA LEU A 63 -9.73 -5.10 2.93
C LEU A 63 -8.21 -5.00 2.99
N TRP A 64 -7.58 -5.63 3.99
CA TRP A 64 -6.12 -5.66 4.08
C TRP A 64 -5.46 -6.41 2.91
N GLY A 65 -6.13 -7.45 2.39
CA GLY A 65 -5.69 -8.14 1.18
C GLY A 65 -5.68 -7.21 -0.04
N ALA A 66 -6.76 -6.46 -0.25
CA ALA A 66 -6.88 -5.46 -1.32
C ALA A 66 -5.86 -4.32 -1.17
N PHE A 67 -5.68 -3.83 0.06
CA PHE A 67 -4.67 -2.83 0.41
C PHE A 67 -3.25 -3.32 0.06
N CYS A 68 -2.90 -4.54 0.45
CA CYS A 68 -1.58 -5.10 0.11
C CYS A 68 -1.42 -5.28 -1.41
N ALA A 69 -2.45 -5.72 -2.12
CA ALA A 69 -2.42 -5.82 -3.58
C ALA A 69 -2.14 -4.46 -4.23
N PHE A 70 -2.83 -3.41 -3.77
CA PHE A 70 -2.64 -2.04 -4.25
C PHE A 70 -1.20 -1.56 -4.03
N HIS A 71 -0.67 -1.72 -2.81
CA HIS A 71 0.68 -1.27 -2.48
C HIS A 71 1.82 -2.09 -3.12
N LEU A 72 1.52 -3.28 -3.65
CA LEU A 72 2.42 -4.04 -4.50
C LEU A 72 2.34 -3.64 -5.98
N GLY A 73 1.50 -2.67 -6.33
CA GLY A 73 1.30 -2.19 -7.70
C GLY A 73 0.32 -3.04 -8.52
N ASP A 74 -0.32 -4.05 -7.92
CA ASP A 74 -1.34 -4.87 -8.58
C ASP A 74 -2.72 -4.22 -8.45
N TYR A 75 -2.87 -3.07 -9.12
CA TYR A 75 -4.06 -2.22 -9.02
C TYR A 75 -5.32 -2.90 -9.57
N ARG A 76 -5.17 -3.80 -10.56
CA ARG A 76 -6.28 -4.56 -11.13
C ARG A 76 -6.84 -5.54 -10.11
N LYS A 77 -5.97 -6.35 -9.48
CA LYS A 77 -6.40 -7.26 -8.42
C LYS A 77 -6.99 -6.51 -7.23
N ALA A 78 -6.39 -5.39 -6.83
CA ALA A 78 -6.94 -4.56 -5.76
C ALA A 78 -8.36 -4.07 -6.09
N LEU A 79 -8.57 -3.56 -7.30
CA LEU A 79 -9.89 -3.14 -7.78
C LEU A 79 -10.92 -4.28 -7.70
N GLU A 80 -10.59 -5.45 -8.25
CA GLU A 80 -11.47 -6.63 -8.22
C GLU A 80 -11.84 -7.02 -6.79
N GLN A 81 -10.87 -7.02 -5.87
CA GLN A 81 -11.11 -7.33 -4.46
C GLN A 81 -11.99 -6.28 -3.78
N TYR A 82 -11.74 -4.99 -3.99
CA TYR A 82 -12.60 -3.93 -3.45
C TYR A 82 -14.02 -4.01 -4.00
N GLU A 83 -14.22 -4.37 -5.28
CA GLU A 83 -15.56 -4.57 -5.82
C GLU A 83 -16.30 -5.76 -5.18
N VAL A 84 -15.59 -6.84 -4.88
CA VAL A 84 -16.14 -7.98 -4.13
C VAL A 84 -16.55 -7.54 -2.72
N ILE A 85 -15.71 -6.76 -2.04
CA ILE A 85 -16.00 -6.21 -0.71
C ILE A 85 -17.21 -5.27 -0.75
N ARG A 86 -17.26 -4.38 -1.74
CA ARG A 86 -18.38 -3.44 -1.94
C ARG A 86 -19.71 -4.18 -2.10
N LYS A 87 -19.72 -5.27 -2.88
CA LYS A 87 -20.93 -6.09 -3.12
C LYS A 87 -21.29 -6.98 -1.93
N GLY A 88 -20.31 -7.53 -1.22
CA GLY A 88 -20.50 -8.62 -0.27
C GLY A 88 -20.57 -8.22 1.20
N SER A 89 -19.95 -7.10 1.59
CA SER A 89 -19.78 -6.74 3.01
C SER A 89 -21.08 -6.38 3.73
N LYS A 90 -22.14 -5.98 3.00
CA LYS A 90 -23.47 -5.63 3.56
C LYS A 90 -23.40 -4.68 4.76
N GLY A 91 -22.50 -3.70 4.72
CA GLY A 91 -22.31 -2.71 5.79
C GLY A 91 -21.31 -3.10 6.88
N ALA A 92 -20.66 -4.27 6.78
CA ALA A 92 -19.58 -4.67 7.69
C ALA A 92 -18.33 -3.76 7.58
N VAL A 93 -18.19 -3.02 6.48
CA VAL A 93 -17.16 -2.01 6.27
C VAL A 93 -17.81 -0.72 5.76
N PRO A 94 -17.26 0.46 6.08
CA PRO A 94 -17.81 1.73 5.60
C PRO A 94 -17.76 1.81 4.06
N ALA A 95 -18.91 2.02 3.43
CA ALA A 95 -19.02 2.02 1.96
C ALA A 95 -18.14 3.10 1.31
N ASN A 96 -18.07 4.28 1.92
CA ASN A 96 -17.24 5.40 1.47
C ASN A 96 -15.73 5.05 1.47
N GLU A 97 -15.25 4.26 2.44
CA GLU A 97 -13.86 3.81 2.47
C GLU A 97 -13.56 2.81 1.35
N VAL A 98 -14.51 1.94 1.01
CA VAL A 98 -14.35 1.01 -0.11
C VAL A 98 -14.39 1.78 -1.44
N ASP A 99 -15.37 2.65 -1.63
CA ASP A 99 -15.55 3.39 -2.88
C ASP A 99 -14.39 4.34 -3.18
N ILE A 100 -13.81 5.00 -2.15
CA ILE A 100 -12.64 5.86 -2.39
C ILE A 100 -11.43 5.05 -2.82
N ASN A 101 -11.22 3.85 -2.26
CA ASN A 101 -10.14 2.96 -2.68
C ASN A 101 -10.35 2.38 -4.08
N ILE A 102 -11.61 2.11 -4.47
CA ILE A 102 -11.97 1.75 -5.86
C ILE A 102 -11.60 2.90 -6.81
N ALA A 103 -11.98 4.14 -6.48
CA ALA A 103 -11.65 5.30 -7.30
C ALA A 103 -10.13 5.48 -7.45
N VAL A 104 -9.36 5.26 -6.38
CA VAL A 104 -7.88 5.27 -6.41
C VAL A 104 -7.35 4.17 -7.34
N CYS A 105 -7.85 2.94 -7.24
CA CYS A 105 -7.43 1.87 -8.16
C CYS A 105 -7.73 2.22 -9.62
N MET A 106 -8.92 2.75 -9.91
CA MET A 106 -9.32 3.22 -11.24
C MET A 106 -8.37 4.30 -11.77
N PHE A 107 -7.99 5.27 -10.94
CA PHE A 107 -7.02 6.31 -11.31
C PHE A 107 -5.68 5.71 -11.74
N TYR A 108 -5.12 4.78 -10.96
CA TYR A 108 -3.84 4.13 -11.31
C TYR A 108 -3.92 3.21 -12.53
N LEU A 109 -5.12 2.74 -12.88
CA LEU A 109 -5.39 1.98 -14.10
C LEU A 109 -5.68 2.87 -15.33
N GLY A 110 -5.70 4.19 -15.17
CA GLY A 110 -5.98 5.15 -16.25
C GLY A 110 -7.48 5.34 -16.55
N MET A 111 -8.36 4.80 -15.71
CA MET A 111 -9.83 4.92 -15.82
C MET A 111 -10.30 6.22 -15.17
N TYR A 112 -9.84 7.36 -15.69
CA TYR A 112 -10.03 8.67 -15.03
C TYR A 112 -11.50 9.10 -14.98
N GLU A 113 -12.26 8.86 -16.05
CA GLU A 113 -13.68 9.24 -16.13
C GLU A 113 -14.53 8.43 -15.16
N GLU A 114 -14.30 7.12 -15.04
CA GLU A 114 -15.00 6.26 -14.08
C GLU A 114 -14.61 6.63 -12.64
N SER A 115 -13.32 6.89 -12.41
CA SER A 115 -12.81 7.33 -11.11
C SER A 115 -13.48 8.63 -10.67
N LEU A 116 -13.55 9.63 -11.56
CA LEU A 116 -14.17 10.92 -11.28
C LEU A 116 -15.67 10.79 -10.96
N LYS A 117 -16.42 10.04 -11.79
CA LYS A 117 -17.85 9.77 -11.55
C LYS A 117 -18.10 9.13 -10.19
N LEU A 118 -17.28 8.16 -9.80
CA LEU A 118 -17.42 7.51 -8.51
C LEU A 118 -17.10 8.48 -7.37
N VAL A 119 -15.98 9.20 -7.46
CA VAL A 119 -15.47 10.03 -6.37
C VAL A 119 -16.36 11.21 -6.05
N GLU A 120 -17.06 11.76 -7.05
CA GLU A 120 -18.01 12.87 -6.86
C GLU A 120 -19.15 12.50 -5.89
N SER A 121 -19.58 11.24 -5.90
CA SER A 121 -20.64 10.73 -5.02
C SER A 121 -20.22 10.50 -3.57
N ILE A 122 -18.91 10.49 -3.30
CA ILE A 122 -18.36 10.20 -1.97
C ILE A 122 -18.36 11.48 -1.12
N PRO A 123 -18.70 11.44 0.19
CA PRO A 123 -18.53 12.59 1.08
C PRO A 123 -17.10 13.15 1.07
N ASN A 124 -16.95 14.43 1.38
CA ASN A 124 -15.63 15.06 1.43
C ASN A 124 -14.76 14.43 2.52
N THR A 125 -13.62 13.91 2.09
CA THR A 125 -12.55 13.38 2.94
C THR A 125 -11.21 13.93 2.44
N PRO A 126 -10.15 13.97 3.27
CA PRO A 126 -8.83 14.40 2.82
C PRO A 126 -8.32 13.60 1.60
N LEU A 127 -8.57 12.29 1.57
CA LEU A 127 -8.19 11.46 0.44
C LEU A 127 -8.98 11.82 -0.84
N LYS A 128 -10.29 12.11 -0.73
CA LYS A 128 -11.12 12.60 -1.85
C LYS A 128 -10.52 13.86 -2.47
N ILE A 129 -10.11 14.84 -1.66
CA ILE A 129 -9.51 16.08 -2.17
C ILE A 129 -8.23 15.79 -2.96
N ARG A 130 -7.33 14.97 -2.41
CA ARG A 130 -6.08 14.61 -3.09
C ARG A 130 -6.31 13.87 -4.42
N ILE A 131 -7.22 12.89 -4.46
CA ILE A 131 -7.48 12.19 -5.73
C ILE A 131 -8.18 13.09 -6.75
N LEU A 132 -9.12 13.94 -6.33
CA LEU A 132 -9.73 14.94 -7.21
C LEU A 132 -8.67 15.89 -7.78
N PHE A 133 -7.69 16.30 -6.96
CA PHE A 133 -6.60 17.17 -7.40
C PHE A 133 -5.77 16.52 -8.50
N HIS A 134 -5.45 15.23 -8.35
CA HIS A 134 -4.76 14.48 -9.40
C HIS A 134 -5.64 14.19 -10.63
N LEU A 135 -6.92 13.92 -10.46
CA LEU A 135 -7.87 13.70 -11.55
C LEU A 135 -8.07 14.96 -12.39
N ALA A 136 -8.28 16.12 -11.76
CA ALA A 136 -8.43 17.41 -12.44
C ALA A 136 -7.27 17.68 -13.40
N ASN A 137 -6.02 17.45 -12.95
CA ASN A 137 -4.84 17.56 -13.81
C ASN A 137 -4.84 16.51 -14.95
N LYS A 138 -5.33 15.29 -14.72
CA LYS A 138 -5.38 14.23 -15.75
C LYS A 138 -6.40 14.52 -16.84
N VAL A 139 -7.52 15.14 -16.51
CA VAL A 139 -8.59 15.48 -17.46
C VAL A 139 -8.45 16.89 -18.04
N GLY A 140 -7.48 17.68 -17.56
CA GLY A 140 -7.22 19.04 -18.04
C GLY A 140 -8.19 20.11 -17.50
N ASP A 141 -8.82 19.85 -16.35
CA ASP A 141 -9.70 20.80 -15.67
C ASP A 141 -8.88 21.75 -14.78
N GLU A 142 -8.32 22.78 -15.39
CA GLU A 142 -7.45 23.75 -14.71
C GLU A 142 -8.19 24.58 -13.66
N ASP A 143 -9.45 24.93 -13.88
CA ASP A 143 -10.25 25.71 -12.93
C ASP A 143 -10.44 24.91 -11.63
N ARG A 144 -10.86 23.65 -11.76
CA ARG A 144 -11.04 22.74 -10.63
C ARG A 144 -9.71 22.43 -9.95
N LEU A 145 -8.63 22.29 -10.71
CA LEU A 145 -7.29 22.06 -10.18
C LEU A 145 -6.86 23.20 -9.24
N MET A 146 -7.09 24.46 -9.64
CA MET A 146 -6.74 25.63 -8.83
C MET A 146 -7.61 25.75 -7.57
N GLU A 147 -8.90 25.43 -7.66
CA GLU A 147 -9.79 25.34 -6.48
C GLU A 147 -9.29 24.30 -5.47
N LEU A 148 -8.94 23.10 -5.95
CA LEU A 148 -8.46 22.00 -5.11
C LEU A 148 -7.08 22.29 -4.53
N HIS A 149 -6.19 22.95 -5.28
CA HIS A 149 -4.91 23.44 -4.77
C HIS A 149 -5.11 24.32 -3.52
N GLY A 150 -6.07 25.24 -3.55
CA GLY A 150 -6.41 26.10 -2.41
C GLY A 150 -7.01 25.35 -1.22
N SER A 151 -7.48 24.12 -1.42
CA SER A 151 -8.07 23.27 -0.38
C SER A 151 -7.06 22.35 0.33
N LEU A 152 -5.82 22.28 -0.16
CA LEU A 152 -4.76 21.47 0.44
C LEU A 152 -4.25 22.11 1.73
N ARG A 153 -3.99 21.28 2.75
CA ARG A 153 -3.50 21.73 4.05
C ARG A 153 -1.99 21.54 4.17
N ASP A 154 -1.39 22.16 5.18
CA ASP A 154 0.03 21.95 5.53
C ASP A 154 0.19 20.69 6.39
N VAL A 155 -0.25 19.55 5.86
CA VAL A 155 -0.03 18.21 6.43
C VAL A 155 0.74 17.36 5.43
N THR A 156 1.52 16.40 5.92
CA THR A 156 2.47 15.63 5.10
C THR A 156 1.85 15.07 3.82
N GLU A 157 0.68 14.44 3.91
CA GLU A 157 0.05 13.79 2.77
C GLU A 157 -0.45 14.78 1.70
N ASP A 158 -0.96 15.94 2.12
CA ASP A 158 -1.44 16.98 1.20
C ASP A 158 -0.24 17.66 0.53
N GLN A 159 0.85 17.90 1.28
CA GLN A 159 2.10 18.45 0.74
C GLN A 159 2.82 17.47 -0.20
N LEU A 160 2.79 16.16 0.08
CA LEU A 160 3.29 15.13 -0.84
C LEU A 160 2.47 15.10 -2.15
N SER A 161 1.15 15.25 -2.06
CA SER A 161 0.28 15.35 -3.23
C SER A 161 0.58 16.61 -4.06
N LEU A 162 0.78 17.75 -3.40
CA LEU A 162 1.19 19.01 -4.03
C LEU A 162 2.54 18.89 -4.75
N ALA A 163 3.56 18.36 -4.07
CA ALA A 163 4.88 18.13 -4.65
C ALA A 163 4.81 17.17 -5.86
N GLY A 164 4.00 16.12 -5.77
CA GLY A 164 3.71 15.22 -6.88
C GLY A 164 3.09 15.94 -8.08
N MET A 165 2.17 16.88 -7.84
CA MET A 165 1.57 17.68 -8.90
C MET A 165 2.57 18.61 -9.58
N HIS A 166 3.39 19.31 -8.80
CA HIS A 166 4.48 20.13 -9.34
C HIS A 166 5.41 19.31 -10.23
N TYR A 167 5.81 18.11 -9.79
CA TYR A 167 6.62 17.21 -10.60
C TYR A 167 5.93 16.83 -11.92
N LEU A 168 4.65 16.45 -11.88
CA LEU A 168 3.88 16.07 -13.08
C LEU A 168 3.73 17.21 -14.09
N ARG A 169 3.77 18.47 -13.62
CA ARG A 169 3.69 19.69 -14.46
C ARG A 169 5.07 20.29 -14.78
N ALA A 170 6.14 19.54 -14.54
CA ALA A 170 7.54 19.96 -14.76
C ALA A 170 8.00 21.18 -13.94
N HIS A 171 7.30 21.51 -12.85
CA HIS A 171 7.71 22.49 -11.83
C HIS A 171 8.66 21.82 -10.82
N TYR A 172 9.82 21.38 -11.30
CA TYR A 172 10.70 20.49 -10.53
C TYR A 172 11.29 21.16 -9.29
N GLN A 173 11.56 22.46 -9.34
CA GLN A 173 12.19 23.16 -8.22
C GLN A 173 11.22 23.25 -7.03
N GLU A 174 9.97 23.59 -7.29
CA GLU A 174 8.89 23.62 -6.31
C GLU A 174 8.66 22.25 -5.67
N ALA A 175 8.65 21.19 -6.48
CA ALA A 175 8.56 19.83 -5.97
C ALA A 175 9.73 19.49 -5.04
N ILE A 176 10.97 19.79 -5.46
CA ILE A 176 12.19 19.55 -4.67
C ILE A 176 12.13 20.26 -3.33
N ASP A 177 11.71 21.52 -3.30
CA ASP A 177 11.70 22.32 -2.08
C ASP A 177 10.68 21.79 -1.06
N ILE A 178 9.51 21.35 -1.53
CA ILE A 178 8.52 20.69 -0.66
C ILE A 178 9.06 19.34 -0.14
N TYR A 179 9.61 18.49 -1.00
CA TYR A 179 10.14 17.18 -0.57
C TYR A 179 11.28 17.33 0.45
N LYS A 180 12.19 18.29 0.25
CA LYS A 180 13.27 18.57 1.20
C LYS A 180 12.75 19.00 2.56
N ARG A 181 11.76 19.90 2.60
CA ARG A 181 11.12 20.35 3.84
C ARG A 181 10.54 19.16 4.60
N ILE A 182 9.71 18.34 3.95
CA ILE A 182 9.10 17.15 4.56
C ILE A 182 10.17 16.18 5.11
N LEU A 183 11.25 15.95 4.35
CA LEU A 183 12.33 15.07 4.78
C LEU A 183 13.05 15.59 6.02
N LEU A 184 13.23 16.91 6.15
CA LEU A 184 13.86 17.51 7.32
C LEU A 184 12.97 17.41 8.56
N ASP A 185 11.66 17.56 8.38
CA ASP A 185 10.68 17.50 9.48
C ASP A 185 10.45 16.07 10.02
N ASN A 186 10.78 15.04 9.25
CA ASN A 186 10.49 13.62 9.55
C ASN A 186 11.76 12.75 9.74
N LYS A 187 12.87 13.35 10.19
CA LYS A 187 14.12 12.62 10.49
C LYS A 187 14.05 11.78 11.76
#